data_AF-A0A8D8AS14-F1
#
_entry.id   AF-A0A8D8AS14-F1
#
_cell.length_a   1.000
_cell.length_b   1.000
_cell.length_c   1.000
_cell.angle_alpha   90.00
_cell.angle_beta   90.00
_cell.angle_gamma   90.00
#
_symmetry.space_group_name_H-M   'P 1'
#
loop_
_entity.id
_entity.type
_entity.pdbx_description
1 polymer ?
#
loop_
_entity_poly.entity_id
_entity_poly.type
_entity_poly.pdbx_seq_one_letter_code
_entity_poly.pdbx_strand_id
1 'polypeptide(L)'
;MSSQQKHRIQVPDGLRDVLLEFSIAYLLEQPGDVIDYAVEFFSKLQENRKTTMITAAEPISPDESIMSHEEEPLVNRYASRRKSVFAETYDPENDDDDDGARAIFPKTDEQRSRLCDSVKNILLFRSLDKEQMNEVLDAMFEKIVKSKDYIIKQGDDGDNFYVIESGIYKAYVGEDQKHIHTYEGRGSFGELALLYNMPRAATIQAETDGQLWAMDRQTFRRILLKSAFRKRKMYEALLDSVPMLKTLQNYERMNLADALIPRTFTQGERIIKQGDVADGMYFIEQGKVSIRIQQDAGEVEVSNLEKGGYFGELALVTHRPRAASAYAVDNVKVA
;
A
#
# COMPACT_ATOMS: atom_id res chain seq x y z
N MET A 1 9.64 33.76 53.43
CA MET A 1 8.38 33.92 52.67
C MET A 1 8.61 34.89 51.53
N SER A 2 8.58 34.45 50.27
CA SER A 2 8.17 35.26 49.13
C SER A 2 8.03 34.35 47.90
N SER A 3 6.79 34.06 47.52
CA SER A 3 6.43 33.31 46.31
C SER A 3 6.07 34.32 45.24
N GLN A 4 6.86 34.37 44.15
CA GLN A 4 6.51 35.14 42.95
C GLN A 4 5.38 34.40 42.20
N GLN A 5 4.18 34.98 42.22
CA GLN A 5 3.05 34.54 41.39
C GLN A 5 3.34 34.85 39.91
N LYS A 6 3.48 33.80 39.09
CA LYS A 6 3.48 33.90 37.62
C LYS A 6 2.08 34.27 37.14
N HIS A 7 1.92 35.47 36.57
CA HIS A 7 0.70 35.83 35.83
C HIS A 7 0.57 34.97 34.56
N ARG A 8 -0.55 34.26 34.45
CA ARG A 8 -0.89 33.42 33.30
C ARG A 8 -1.60 34.30 32.27
N ILE A 9 -0.91 34.63 31.18
CA ILE A 9 -1.47 35.48 30.11
C ILE A 9 -2.64 34.74 29.45
N GLN A 10 -3.84 35.34 29.48
CA GLN A 10 -4.99 34.86 28.72
C GLN A 10 -4.95 35.49 27.33
N VAL A 11 -4.89 34.65 26.30
CA VAL A 11 -4.93 35.09 24.90
C VAL A 11 -6.40 35.19 24.48
N PRO A 12 -6.87 36.33 23.95
CA PRO A 12 -8.24 36.48 23.47
C PRO A 12 -8.55 35.47 22.35
N ASP A 13 -9.74 34.87 22.37
CA ASP A 13 -10.12 33.84 21.39
C ASP A 13 -10.13 34.39 19.95
N GLY A 14 -10.60 35.63 19.76
CA GLY A 14 -10.55 36.29 18.45
C GLY A 14 -9.13 36.52 17.89
N LEU A 15 -8.10 36.56 18.74
CA LEU A 15 -6.71 36.60 18.27
C LEU A 15 -6.22 35.21 17.85
N ARG A 16 -6.66 34.16 18.55
CA ARG A 16 -6.32 32.77 18.20
C ARG A 16 -6.91 32.39 16.86
N ASP A 17 -8.17 32.71 16.62
CA ASP A 17 -8.86 32.32 15.39
C ASP A 17 -8.22 32.98 14.16
N VAL A 18 -7.94 34.28 14.23
CA VAL A 18 -7.31 35.04 13.13
C VAL A 18 -5.88 34.54 12.83
N LEU A 19 -5.09 34.22 13.86
CA LEU A 19 -3.74 33.68 13.66
C LEU A 19 -3.76 32.24 13.16
N LEU A 20 -4.77 31.46 13.53
CA LEU A 20 -4.95 30.10 13.04
C LEU A 20 -5.32 30.13 11.55
N GLU A 21 -6.26 30.98 11.14
CA GLU A 21 -6.62 31.15 9.72
C GLU A 21 -5.42 31.58 8.87
N PHE A 22 -4.63 32.57 9.34
CA PHE A 22 -3.41 32.98 8.67
C PHE A 22 -2.40 31.84 8.54
N SER A 23 -2.19 31.09 9.63
CA SER A 23 -1.24 29.97 9.65
C SER A 23 -1.66 28.85 8.69
N ILE A 24 -2.96 28.55 8.60
CA ILE A 24 -3.51 27.57 7.66
C ILE A 24 -3.32 28.05 6.22
N ALA A 25 -3.66 29.30 5.91
CA ALA A 25 -3.51 29.87 4.57
C ALA A 25 -2.04 29.86 4.10
N TYR A 26 -1.11 30.29 4.98
CA TYR A 26 0.33 30.28 4.69
C TYR A 26 0.85 28.85 4.43
N LEU A 27 0.42 27.87 5.23
CA LEU A 27 0.86 26.48 5.08
C LEU A 27 0.33 25.81 3.80
N LEU A 28 -0.86 26.22 3.33
CA LEU A 28 -1.46 25.72 2.10
C LEU A 28 -0.85 26.35 0.84
N GLU A 29 -0.60 27.66 0.86
CA GLU A 29 -0.12 28.40 -0.30
C GLU A 29 1.42 28.40 -0.41
N GLN A 30 2.12 28.11 0.70
CA GLN A 30 3.58 28.09 0.82
C GLN A 30 4.30 29.27 0.12
N PRO A 31 3.92 30.53 0.42
CA PRO A 31 4.56 31.67 -0.19
C PRO A 31 6.01 31.82 0.32
N GLY A 32 6.86 32.44 -0.49
CA GLY A 32 8.30 32.53 -0.22
C GLY A 32 8.68 33.46 0.95
N ASP A 33 7.90 34.53 1.18
CA ASP A 33 8.14 35.49 2.26
C ASP A 33 6.90 35.61 3.17
N VAL A 34 7.09 35.32 4.45
CA VAL A 34 6.04 35.32 5.48
C VAL A 34 5.49 36.72 5.73
N ILE A 35 6.35 37.74 5.68
CA ILE A 35 6.00 39.11 6.05
C ILE A 35 5.15 39.75 4.97
N ASP A 36 5.56 39.63 3.71
CA ASP A 36 4.79 40.16 2.57
C ASP A 36 3.43 39.48 2.48
N TYR A 37 3.39 38.16 2.68
CA TYR A 37 2.14 37.41 2.71
C TYR A 37 1.23 37.81 3.88
N ALA A 38 1.78 38.05 5.06
CA ALA A 38 1.01 38.53 6.21
C ALA A 38 0.39 39.90 5.93
N VAL A 39 1.15 40.81 5.34
CA VAL A 39 0.64 42.14 4.97
C VAL A 39 -0.53 42.02 4.00
N GLU A 40 -0.39 41.19 2.96
CA GLU A 40 -1.46 40.99 1.97
C GLU A 40 -2.70 40.31 2.59
N PHE A 41 -2.49 39.23 3.35
CA PHE A 41 -3.56 38.46 3.99
C PHE A 41 -4.39 39.32 4.95
N PHE A 42 -3.73 40.05 5.86
CA PHE A 42 -4.44 40.90 6.82
C PHE A 42 -5.05 42.14 6.18
N SER A 43 -4.47 42.67 5.09
CA SER A 43 -5.09 43.76 4.32
C SER A 43 -6.39 43.32 3.67
N LYS A 44 -6.40 42.15 3.00
CA LYS A 44 -7.63 41.56 2.42
C LYS A 44 -8.68 41.27 3.50
N LEU A 45 -8.26 40.72 4.65
CA LEU A 45 -9.15 40.45 5.78
C LEU A 45 -9.79 41.75 6.32
N GLN A 46 -9.04 42.85 6.34
CA GLN A 46 -9.53 44.15 6.77
C GLN A 46 -10.52 44.78 5.76
N GLU A 47 -10.26 44.65 4.46
CA GLU A 47 -11.16 45.11 3.40
C GLU A 47 -12.50 44.36 3.43
N ASN A 48 -12.46 43.03 3.55
CA ASN A 48 -13.67 42.22 3.64
C ASN A 48 -14.54 42.61 4.84
N ARG A 49 -13.94 42.90 6.00
CA ARG A 49 -14.68 43.38 7.18
C ARG A 49 -15.36 44.73 6.95
N LYS A 50 -14.74 45.64 6.18
CA LYS A 50 -15.36 46.93 5.83
C LYS A 50 -16.53 46.75 4.87
N THR A 51 -16.40 45.87 3.89
CA THR A 51 -17.48 45.57 2.92
C THR A 51 -18.71 44.98 3.60
N THR A 52 -18.55 44.07 4.55
CA THR A 52 -19.65 43.47 5.32
C THR A 52 -20.39 44.48 6.22
N MET A 53 -19.73 45.55 6.67
CA MET A 53 -20.38 46.60 7.47
C MET A 53 -21.19 47.59 6.61
N ILE A 54 -20.83 47.78 5.35
CA ILE A 54 -21.52 48.70 4.43
C ILE A 54 -22.83 48.09 3.91
N THR A 55 -22.87 46.78 3.67
CA THR A 55 -24.08 46.07 3.20
C THR A 55 -25.18 45.92 4.26
N ALA A 56 -24.89 46.19 5.54
CA ALA A 56 -25.86 46.08 6.64
C ALA A 56 -26.70 47.36 6.88
N ALA A 57 -26.46 48.47 6.15
CA ALA A 57 -26.99 49.80 6.51
C ALA A 57 -28.04 50.41 5.54
N GLU A 58 -28.46 49.74 4.46
CA GLU A 58 -29.51 50.26 3.55
C GLU A 58 -30.84 49.49 3.67
N PRO A 59 -32.00 50.16 3.87
CA PRO A 59 -33.31 49.51 3.79
C PRO A 59 -33.79 49.49 2.34
N ILE A 60 -33.89 48.31 1.74
CA ILE A 60 -34.34 48.14 0.35
C ILE A 60 -35.82 47.70 0.32
N SER A 61 -36.60 48.44 -0.47
CA SER A 61 -37.99 48.18 -0.89
C SER A 61 -38.11 46.89 -1.72
N PRO A 62 -39.25 46.19 -1.74
CA PRO A 62 -39.35 44.90 -2.41
C PRO A 62 -39.61 45.08 -3.91
N ASP A 63 -38.62 44.82 -4.77
CA ASP A 63 -38.86 44.07 -6.02
C ASP A 63 -37.58 43.55 -6.69
N GLU A 64 -37.76 42.43 -7.38
CA GLU A 64 -36.91 41.80 -8.41
C GLU A 64 -35.62 41.03 -8.01
N SER A 65 -35.78 39.70 -8.02
CA SER A 65 -34.87 38.69 -8.58
C SER A 65 -33.38 38.71 -8.18
N ILE A 66 -33.01 37.92 -7.16
CA ILE A 66 -31.66 37.40 -7.00
C ILE A 66 -31.74 35.89 -6.76
N MET A 67 -31.05 35.15 -7.63
CA MET A 67 -30.88 33.71 -7.61
C MET A 67 -30.27 33.25 -6.27
N SER A 68 -30.91 32.28 -5.63
CA SER A 68 -30.39 31.59 -4.45
C SER A 68 -29.17 30.74 -4.83
N HIS A 69 -27.98 31.26 -4.62
CA HIS A 69 -26.80 30.43 -4.44
C HIS A 69 -26.84 29.87 -3.02
N GLU A 70 -27.37 28.65 -2.86
CA GLU A 70 -27.12 27.85 -1.67
C GLU A 70 -25.62 27.54 -1.62
N GLU A 71 -24.85 28.30 -0.85
CA GLU A 71 -23.49 27.92 -0.48
C GLU A 71 -23.57 26.66 0.38
N GLU A 72 -23.12 25.52 -0.18
CA GLU A 72 -22.93 24.29 0.59
C GLU A 72 -22.01 24.61 1.80
N PRO A 73 -22.39 24.22 3.04
CA PRO A 73 -21.58 24.54 4.21
C PRO A 73 -20.22 23.85 4.12
N LEU A 74 -19.15 24.62 4.33
CA LEU A 74 -17.78 24.11 4.45
C LEU A 74 -17.75 23.02 5.54
N VAL A 75 -17.55 21.77 5.15
CA VAL A 75 -17.35 20.65 6.08
C VAL A 75 -16.16 20.98 6.96
N ASN A 76 -16.42 21.31 8.22
CA ASN A 76 -15.39 21.73 9.17
C ASN A 76 -14.49 20.54 9.54
N ARG A 77 -13.47 20.27 8.71
CA ARG A 77 -12.60 19.08 8.77
C ARG A 77 -11.80 18.96 10.08
N TYR A 78 -11.75 20.03 10.88
CA TYR A 78 -10.95 20.11 12.11
C TYR A 78 -11.73 19.75 13.39
N ALA A 79 -13.05 19.56 13.32
CA ALA A 79 -13.88 19.21 14.48
C ALA A 79 -14.15 17.70 14.66
N SER A 80 -13.76 16.86 13.69
CA SER A 80 -14.08 15.43 13.72
C SER A 80 -12.96 14.59 14.33
N ARG A 81 -13.28 13.86 15.38
CA ARG A 81 -12.36 12.89 16.01
C ARG A 81 -12.06 11.76 15.02
N ARG A 82 -10.79 11.49 14.75
CA ARG A 82 -10.34 10.34 13.94
C ARG A 82 -10.88 9.05 14.55
N LYS A 83 -11.66 8.30 13.77
CA LYS A 83 -12.18 6.99 14.17
C LYS A 83 -11.14 5.92 13.84
N SER A 84 -11.01 4.92 14.71
CA SER A 84 -10.22 3.73 14.41
C SER A 84 -10.90 2.90 13.34
N VAL A 85 -10.10 2.24 12.51
CA VAL A 85 -10.57 1.29 11.49
C VAL A 85 -9.95 -0.07 11.78
N PHE A 86 -10.70 -1.13 11.52
CA PHE A 86 -10.29 -2.50 11.78
C PHE A 86 -10.67 -3.38 10.58
N ALA A 87 -9.94 -4.47 10.44
CA ALA A 87 -10.26 -5.56 9.52
C ALA A 87 -10.44 -6.84 10.32
N GLU A 88 -10.99 -7.87 9.69
CA GLU A 88 -11.13 -9.19 10.27
C GLU A 88 -9.76 -9.76 10.67
N THR A 89 -9.75 -10.47 11.80
CA THR A 89 -8.58 -11.22 12.26
C THR A 89 -8.35 -12.40 11.33
N TYR A 90 -7.10 -12.63 10.96
CA TYR A 90 -6.69 -13.78 10.17
C TYR A 90 -5.50 -14.44 10.88
N ASP A 91 -5.64 -15.73 11.16
CA ASP A 91 -4.59 -16.54 11.77
C ASP A 91 -3.99 -17.47 10.71
N PRO A 92 -2.77 -17.19 10.20
CA PRO A 92 -2.15 -18.01 9.18
C PRO A 92 -1.69 -19.40 9.69
N GLU A 93 -1.58 -19.62 11.00
CA GLU A 93 -1.17 -20.91 11.56
C GLU A 93 -2.29 -21.95 11.50
N ASN A 94 -3.53 -21.48 11.67
CA ASN A 94 -4.73 -22.30 11.73
C ASN A 94 -5.53 -22.28 10.41
N ASP A 95 -5.02 -21.64 9.35
CA ASP A 95 -5.62 -21.66 8.00
C ASP A 95 -5.18 -22.93 7.27
N ASP A 96 -5.86 -24.04 7.57
CA ASP A 96 -5.66 -25.33 6.91
C ASP A 96 -5.78 -25.18 5.38
N ASP A 97 -4.81 -25.72 4.63
CA ASP A 97 -4.77 -25.62 3.16
C ASP A 97 -5.99 -26.26 2.45
N ASP A 98 -6.83 -27.01 3.18
CA ASP A 98 -7.99 -27.75 2.68
C ASP A 98 -9.31 -26.94 2.73
N ASP A 99 -9.46 -26.00 3.68
CA ASP A 99 -10.73 -25.25 3.89
C ASP A 99 -10.91 -24.04 2.94
N GLY A 100 -9.92 -23.80 2.08
CA GLY A 100 -9.90 -22.66 1.16
C GLY A 100 -9.06 -22.96 -0.06
N ALA A 101 -9.47 -23.97 -0.85
CA ALA A 101 -8.89 -24.24 -2.16
C ALA A 101 -8.60 -22.92 -2.88
N ARG A 102 -7.33 -22.69 -3.22
CA ARG A 102 -6.84 -21.52 -3.95
C ARG A 102 -7.84 -21.23 -5.08
N ALA A 103 -8.63 -20.18 -4.92
CA ALA A 103 -9.71 -19.89 -5.84
C ALA A 103 -9.06 -19.52 -7.17
N ILE A 104 -9.21 -20.38 -8.17
CA ILE A 104 -8.65 -20.15 -9.51
C ILE A 104 -9.83 -19.98 -10.45
N PHE A 105 -10.04 -18.74 -10.88
CA PHE A 105 -11.01 -18.41 -11.91
C PHE A 105 -10.27 -18.25 -13.23
N PRO A 106 -10.56 -19.11 -14.23
CA PRO A 106 -9.83 -19.11 -15.49
C PRO A 106 -10.01 -17.80 -16.25
N LYS A 107 -8.94 -17.31 -16.87
CA LYS A 107 -8.88 -16.08 -17.67
C LYS A 107 -8.02 -16.36 -18.89
N THR A 108 -8.33 -15.70 -20.01
CA THR A 108 -7.43 -15.75 -21.18
C THR A 108 -6.15 -14.97 -20.88
N ASP A 109 -5.07 -15.28 -21.61
CA ASP A 109 -3.79 -14.57 -21.46
C ASP A 109 -3.94 -13.05 -21.71
N GLU A 110 -4.81 -12.68 -22.65
CA GLU A 110 -5.11 -11.28 -22.94
C GLU A 110 -5.85 -10.59 -21.78
N GLN A 111 -6.87 -11.23 -21.20
CA GLN A 111 -7.59 -10.71 -20.03
C GLN A 111 -6.64 -10.58 -18.85
N ARG A 112 -5.81 -11.61 -18.60
CA ARG A 112 -4.82 -11.60 -17.51
C ARG A 112 -3.81 -10.46 -17.67
N SER A 113 -3.35 -10.20 -18.89
CA SER A 113 -2.44 -9.09 -19.20
C SER A 113 -3.09 -7.73 -18.91
N ARG A 114 -4.30 -7.48 -19.43
CA ARG A 114 -5.05 -6.23 -19.17
C ARG A 114 -5.35 -6.01 -17.69
N LEU A 115 -5.74 -7.07 -16.99
CA LEU A 115 -6.02 -7.04 -15.56
C LEU A 115 -4.76 -6.70 -14.77
N CYS A 116 -3.63 -7.36 -15.06
CA CYS A 116 -2.33 -7.07 -14.46
C CYS A 116 -1.93 -5.60 -14.67
N ASP A 117 -2.09 -5.08 -15.90
CA ASP A 117 -1.79 -3.69 -16.22
C ASP A 117 -2.68 -2.68 -15.49
N SER A 118 -3.93 -3.07 -15.20
CA SER A 118 -4.89 -2.23 -14.48
C SER A 118 -4.60 -2.16 -12.97
N VAL A 119 -4.08 -3.24 -12.37
CA VAL A 119 -3.84 -3.30 -10.93
C VAL A 119 -2.42 -2.92 -10.51
N LYS A 120 -1.41 -3.06 -11.38
CA LYS A 120 0.02 -2.89 -11.01
C LYS A 120 0.38 -1.55 -10.35
N ASN A 121 -0.36 -0.48 -10.65
CA ASN A 121 -0.11 0.86 -10.13
C ASN A 121 -0.90 1.19 -8.86
N ILE A 122 -1.86 0.35 -8.48
CA ILE A 122 -2.65 0.54 -7.27
C ILE A 122 -1.74 0.22 -6.07
N LEU A 123 -1.78 1.09 -5.04
CA LEU A 123 -0.87 1.04 -3.89
C LEU A 123 -0.77 -0.36 -3.25
N LEU A 124 -1.91 -1.05 -3.13
CA LEU A 124 -2.00 -2.38 -2.52
C LEU A 124 -1.29 -3.49 -3.33
N PHE A 125 -1.18 -3.28 -4.64
CA PHE A 125 -0.70 -4.30 -5.57
C PHE A 125 0.73 -4.01 -6.04
N ARG A 126 1.19 -2.76 -5.93
CA ARG A 126 2.54 -2.33 -6.35
C ARG A 126 3.67 -3.04 -5.59
N SER A 127 3.43 -3.43 -4.33
CA SER A 127 4.43 -4.11 -3.49
C SER A 127 4.39 -5.63 -3.58
N LEU A 128 3.47 -6.20 -4.36
CA LEU A 128 3.37 -7.66 -4.51
C LEU A 128 4.51 -8.19 -5.37
N ASP A 129 5.05 -9.34 -4.97
CA ASP A 129 5.92 -10.09 -5.87
C ASP A 129 5.12 -10.76 -7.00
N LYS A 130 5.83 -11.37 -7.95
CA LYS A 130 5.20 -12.00 -9.12
C LYS A 130 4.29 -13.17 -8.75
N GLU A 131 4.64 -13.94 -7.72
CA GLU A 131 3.85 -15.10 -7.29
C GLU A 131 2.56 -14.64 -6.62
N GLN A 132 2.65 -13.66 -5.72
CA GLN A 132 1.53 -13.00 -5.06
C GLN A 132 0.60 -12.32 -6.07
N MET A 133 1.16 -11.60 -7.05
CA MET A 133 0.36 -10.99 -8.11
C MET A 133 -0.41 -12.05 -8.90
N ASN A 134 0.23 -13.17 -9.23
CA ASN A 134 -0.45 -14.26 -9.91
C ASN A 134 -1.57 -14.88 -9.07
N GLU A 135 -1.34 -15.08 -7.76
CA GLU A 135 -2.36 -15.55 -6.83
C GLU A 135 -3.57 -14.62 -6.76
N VAL A 136 -3.33 -13.31 -6.70
CA VAL A 136 -4.38 -12.30 -6.76
C VAL A 136 -5.16 -12.42 -8.06
N LEU A 137 -4.48 -12.45 -9.21
CA LEU A 137 -5.12 -12.54 -10.53
C LEU A 137 -5.90 -13.83 -10.69
N ASP A 138 -5.42 -14.95 -10.15
CA ASP A 138 -6.13 -16.24 -10.14
C ASP A 138 -7.44 -16.12 -9.36
N ALA A 139 -7.40 -15.46 -8.20
CA ALA A 139 -8.50 -15.34 -7.26
C ALA A 139 -9.59 -14.32 -7.65
N MET A 140 -9.33 -13.42 -8.60
CA MET A 140 -10.36 -12.49 -9.08
C MET A 140 -11.46 -13.24 -9.86
N PHE A 141 -12.71 -13.14 -9.45
CA PHE A 141 -13.84 -13.77 -10.15
C PHE A 141 -14.57 -12.80 -11.07
N GLU A 142 -15.23 -13.35 -12.08
CA GLU A 142 -16.00 -12.57 -13.03
C GLU A 142 -17.33 -12.10 -12.44
N LYS A 143 -17.69 -10.83 -12.69
CA LYS A 143 -19.01 -10.28 -12.41
C LYS A 143 -19.57 -9.60 -13.66
N ILE A 144 -20.55 -10.24 -14.28
CA ILE A 144 -21.32 -9.69 -15.40
C ILE A 144 -22.41 -8.78 -14.83
N VAL A 145 -22.60 -7.62 -15.45
CA VAL A 145 -23.61 -6.62 -15.03
C VAL A 145 -24.44 -6.14 -16.22
N LYS A 146 -25.67 -5.74 -15.93
CA LYS A 146 -26.59 -5.14 -16.90
C LYS A 146 -26.66 -3.63 -16.74
N SER A 147 -27.04 -2.97 -17.83
CA SER A 147 -27.34 -1.53 -17.78
C SER A 147 -28.29 -1.22 -16.62
N LYS A 148 -27.97 -0.17 -15.87
CA LYS A 148 -28.64 0.33 -14.64
C LYS A 148 -28.40 -0.48 -13.37
N ASP A 149 -27.64 -1.57 -13.40
CA ASP A 149 -27.26 -2.29 -12.18
C ASP A 149 -26.41 -1.42 -11.26
N TYR A 150 -26.64 -1.53 -9.96
CA TYR A 150 -25.79 -0.93 -8.93
C TYR A 150 -24.73 -1.93 -8.49
N ILE A 151 -23.46 -1.61 -8.73
CA ILE A 151 -22.32 -2.45 -8.34
C ILE A 151 -22.00 -2.21 -6.87
N ILE A 152 -22.07 -0.94 -6.46
CA ILE A 152 -21.80 -0.45 -5.11
C ILE A 152 -22.87 0.60 -4.80
N LYS A 153 -23.40 0.62 -3.58
CA LYS A 153 -24.16 1.78 -3.08
C LYS A 153 -23.40 2.46 -1.96
N GLN A 154 -23.46 3.79 -1.94
CA GLN A 154 -22.85 4.57 -0.87
C GLN A 154 -23.46 4.19 0.48
N GLY A 155 -22.61 4.06 1.49
CA GLY A 155 -23.01 3.67 2.85
C GLY A 155 -23.03 2.17 3.10
N ASP A 156 -23.10 1.33 2.04
CA ASP A 156 -23.03 -0.12 2.20
C ASP A 156 -21.66 -0.56 2.74
N ASP A 157 -21.62 -1.72 3.37
CA ASP A 157 -20.36 -2.36 3.76
C ASP A 157 -19.55 -2.73 2.51
N GLY A 158 -18.24 -2.46 2.58
CA GLY A 158 -17.36 -2.62 1.44
C GLY A 158 -16.68 -3.98 1.41
N ASP A 159 -17.21 -4.94 0.67
CA ASP A 159 -16.65 -6.31 0.70
C ASP A 159 -15.65 -6.62 -0.41
N ASN A 160 -15.80 -5.97 -1.57
CA ASN A 160 -15.09 -6.30 -2.79
C ASN A 160 -14.36 -5.10 -3.42
N PHE A 161 -13.27 -5.41 -4.11
CA PHE A 161 -12.63 -4.54 -5.08
C PHE A 161 -13.03 -4.95 -6.50
N TYR A 162 -13.21 -3.98 -7.40
CA TYR A 162 -13.62 -4.23 -8.77
C TYR A 162 -12.66 -3.57 -9.78
N VAL A 163 -12.37 -4.29 -10.85
CA VAL A 163 -11.62 -3.81 -12.03
C VAL A 163 -12.50 -3.96 -13.26
N ILE A 164 -12.56 -2.93 -14.09
CA ILE A 164 -13.38 -2.90 -15.29
C ILE A 164 -12.70 -3.67 -16.42
N GLU A 165 -13.38 -4.70 -16.94
CA GLU A 165 -13.00 -5.37 -18.19
C GLU A 165 -13.71 -4.73 -19.38
N SER A 166 -15.01 -4.41 -19.24
CA SER A 166 -15.79 -3.73 -20.27
C SER A 166 -17.02 -3.02 -19.70
N GLY A 167 -17.60 -2.12 -20.50
CA GLY A 167 -18.78 -1.34 -20.16
C GLY A 167 -18.47 0.07 -19.66
N ILE A 168 -19.53 0.88 -19.46
CA ILE A 168 -19.45 2.24 -18.94
C ILE A 168 -20.09 2.29 -17.56
N TYR A 169 -19.43 2.93 -16.60
CA TYR A 169 -19.89 3.01 -15.21
C TYR A 169 -19.84 4.46 -14.72
N LYS A 170 -20.82 4.87 -13.94
CA LYS A 170 -20.86 6.20 -13.33
C LYS A 170 -20.82 6.11 -11.80
N ALA A 171 -20.04 7.00 -11.22
CA ALA A 171 -19.90 7.18 -9.78
C ALA A 171 -20.70 8.38 -9.29
N TYR A 172 -21.41 8.20 -8.18
CA TYR A 172 -22.30 9.18 -7.58
C TYR A 172 -22.05 9.30 -6.07
N VAL A 173 -22.16 10.51 -5.52
CA VAL A 173 -21.96 10.78 -4.08
C VAL A 173 -23.07 11.69 -3.55
N GLY A 174 -23.44 11.49 -2.30
CA GLY A 174 -24.41 12.30 -1.58
C GLY A 174 -25.85 11.86 -1.82
N GLU A 175 -26.77 12.43 -1.04
CA GLU A 175 -28.21 12.14 -1.16
C GLU A 175 -28.75 12.61 -2.53
N ASP A 176 -28.21 13.70 -3.07
CA ASP A 176 -28.57 14.25 -4.38
C ASP A 176 -28.04 13.43 -5.57
N GLN A 177 -27.33 12.31 -5.31
CA GLN A 177 -26.65 11.51 -6.33
C GLN A 177 -25.83 12.37 -7.30
N LYS A 178 -24.98 13.25 -6.75
CA LYS A 178 -24.11 14.10 -7.55
C LYS A 178 -23.11 13.23 -8.31
N HIS A 179 -23.12 13.33 -9.63
CA HIS A 179 -22.19 12.62 -10.49
C HIS A 179 -20.76 13.14 -10.28
N ILE A 180 -19.83 12.24 -9.95
CA ILE A 180 -18.42 12.61 -9.67
C ILE A 180 -17.43 12.09 -10.71
N HIS A 181 -17.73 10.97 -11.38
CA HIS A 181 -16.79 10.35 -12.32
C HIS A 181 -17.49 9.36 -13.25
N THR A 182 -17.02 9.27 -14.49
CA THR A 182 -17.43 8.23 -15.46
C THR A 182 -16.22 7.38 -15.84
N TYR A 183 -16.36 6.06 -15.72
CA TYR A 183 -15.39 5.08 -16.18
C TYR A 183 -15.81 4.53 -17.55
N GLU A 184 -14.91 4.55 -18.53
CA GLU A 184 -15.18 4.12 -19.90
C GLU A 184 -14.29 2.95 -20.29
N GLY A 185 -14.78 1.71 -20.09
CA GLY A 185 -14.08 0.49 -20.52
C GLY A 185 -12.76 0.18 -19.81
N ARG A 186 -12.39 0.96 -18.78
CA ARG A 186 -11.16 0.78 -18.01
C ARG A 186 -11.28 1.43 -16.63
N GLY A 187 -10.38 1.04 -15.73
CA GLY A 187 -10.28 1.59 -14.39
C GLY A 187 -10.67 0.58 -13.32
N SER A 188 -10.63 1.03 -12.07
CA SER A 188 -10.97 0.21 -10.92
C SER A 188 -11.57 1.08 -9.83
N PHE A 189 -12.29 0.45 -8.90
CA PHE A 189 -12.91 1.14 -7.78
C PHE A 189 -13.11 0.21 -6.58
N GLY A 190 -13.11 0.82 -5.39
CA GLY A 190 -13.37 0.11 -4.14
C GLY A 190 -12.13 -0.59 -3.56
N GLU A 191 -10.93 -0.17 -3.92
CA GLU A 191 -9.67 -0.77 -3.45
C GLU A 191 -9.49 -0.66 -1.92
N LEU A 192 -10.02 0.40 -1.31
CA LEU A 192 -9.97 0.58 0.15
C LEU A 192 -10.74 -0.52 0.91
N ALA A 193 -11.72 -1.15 0.27
CA ALA A 193 -12.44 -2.30 0.84
C ALA A 193 -11.51 -3.50 1.09
N LEU A 194 -10.36 -3.59 0.43
CA LEU A 194 -9.39 -4.66 0.67
C LEU A 194 -8.54 -4.45 1.94
N LEU A 195 -8.46 -3.22 2.46
CA LEU A 195 -7.66 -2.90 3.63
C LEU A 195 -8.41 -3.08 4.94
N TYR A 196 -9.63 -2.52 5.02
CA TYR A 196 -10.40 -2.44 6.25
C TYR A 196 -11.89 -2.33 5.97
N ASN A 197 -12.71 -2.61 6.99
CA ASN A 197 -14.15 -2.43 6.89
C ASN A 197 -14.53 -0.96 7.02
N MET A 198 -14.81 -0.32 5.88
CA MET A 198 -15.33 1.03 5.83
C MET A 198 -16.54 1.12 4.89
N PRO A 199 -17.57 1.90 5.25
CA PRO A 199 -18.69 2.16 4.38
C PRO A 199 -18.24 2.74 3.04
N ARG A 200 -18.94 2.34 1.97
CA ARG A 200 -18.68 2.80 0.61
C ARG A 200 -18.87 4.31 0.51
N ALA A 201 -17.87 5.01 -0.02
CA ALA A 201 -17.90 6.47 -0.13
C ALA A 201 -18.78 6.98 -1.30
N ALA A 202 -19.05 6.13 -2.29
CA ALA A 202 -19.78 6.47 -3.49
C ALA A 202 -20.60 5.28 -3.98
N THR A 203 -21.69 5.57 -4.69
CA THR A 203 -22.49 4.61 -5.46
C THR A 203 -21.86 4.45 -6.84
N ILE A 204 -21.75 3.21 -7.33
CA ILE A 204 -21.32 2.91 -8.71
C ILE A 204 -22.46 2.22 -9.44
N GLN A 205 -22.87 2.77 -10.57
CA GLN A 205 -23.93 2.23 -11.43
C GLN A 205 -23.39 1.94 -12.84
N ALA A 206 -23.82 0.84 -13.44
CA ALA A 206 -23.56 0.51 -14.83
C ALA A 206 -24.47 1.33 -15.76
N GLU A 207 -23.91 1.98 -16.77
CA GLU A 207 -24.67 2.66 -17.83
C GLU A 207 -24.99 1.69 -18.98
N THR A 208 -24.08 0.77 -19.26
CA THR A 208 -24.22 -0.27 -20.28
C THR A 208 -24.11 -1.65 -19.65
N ASP A 209 -24.48 -2.68 -20.39
CA ASP A 209 -24.01 -4.03 -20.07
C ASP A 209 -22.46 -4.04 -20.03
N GLY A 210 -21.91 -4.80 -19.11
CA GLY A 210 -20.48 -4.77 -18.84
C GLY A 210 -19.99 -5.97 -18.05
N GLN A 211 -18.67 -6.04 -17.92
CA GLN A 211 -17.95 -7.11 -17.25
C GLN A 211 -16.92 -6.51 -16.30
N LEU A 212 -16.85 -7.07 -15.10
CA LEU A 212 -15.93 -6.68 -14.04
C LEU A 212 -15.16 -7.90 -13.54
N TRP A 213 -13.92 -7.68 -13.11
CA TRP A 213 -13.20 -8.60 -12.24
C TRP A 213 -13.37 -8.14 -10.80
N ALA A 214 -13.76 -9.05 -9.91
CA ALA A 214 -14.02 -8.78 -8.51
C ALA A 214 -13.13 -9.63 -7.60
N MET A 215 -12.74 -9.08 -6.46
CA MET A 215 -12.03 -9.83 -5.40
C MET A 215 -12.49 -9.35 -4.04
N ASP A 216 -12.75 -10.30 -3.15
CA ASP A 216 -13.16 -10.01 -1.78
C ASP A 216 -11.95 -9.73 -0.86
N ARG A 217 -12.23 -8.99 0.21
CA ARG A 217 -11.22 -8.60 1.21
C ARG A 217 -10.54 -9.81 1.86
N GLN A 218 -11.30 -10.86 2.21
CA GLN A 218 -10.77 -11.99 2.96
C GLN A 218 -9.77 -12.78 2.11
N THR A 219 -10.11 -13.02 0.84
CA THR A 219 -9.24 -13.66 -0.14
C THR A 219 -7.95 -12.88 -0.34
N PHE A 220 -8.02 -11.55 -0.52
CA PHE A 220 -6.82 -10.73 -0.67
C PHE A 220 -5.92 -10.77 0.57
N ARG A 221 -6.52 -10.61 1.77
CA ARG A 221 -5.78 -10.66 3.04
C ARG A 221 -5.14 -12.03 3.27
N ARG A 222 -5.85 -13.11 2.95
CA ARG A 222 -5.34 -14.48 3.04
C ARG A 222 -4.12 -14.67 2.14
N ILE A 223 -4.19 -14.27 0.86
CA ILE A 223 -3.06 -14.37 -0.09
C ILE A 223 -1.83 -13.64 0.48
N LEU A 224 -2.01 -12.40 0.94
CA LEU A 224 -0.93 -11.59 1.50
C LEU A 224 -0.31 -12.20 2.76
N LEU A 225 -1.15 -12.47 3.76
CA LEU A 225 -0.70 -12.88 5.09
C LEU A 225 -0.17 -14.32 5.06
N LYS A 226 -0.79 -15.22 4.28
CA LYS A 226 -0.31 -16.61 4.12
C LYS A 226 1.02 -16.68 3.39
N SER A 227 1.20 -15.89 2.33
CA SER A 227 2.47 -15.82 1.62
C SER A 227 3.60 -15.31 2.53
N ALA A 228 3.37 -14.21 3.25
CA ALA A 228 4.33 -13.68 4.21
C ALA A 228 4.66 -14.67 5.33
N PHE A 229 3.65 -15.38 5.84
CA PHE A 229 3.81 -16.39 6.86
C PHE A 229 4.62 -17.61 6.39
N ARG A 230 4.31 -18.16 5.21
CA ARG A 230 5.06 -19.26 4.58
C ARG A 230 6.53 -18.87 4.36
N LYS A 231 6.77 -17.63 3.90
CA LYS A 231 8.12 -17.09 3.73
C LYS A 231 8.87 -17.03 5.06
N ARG A 232 8.23 -16.55 6.13
CA ARG A 232 8.84 -16.50 7.47
C ARG A 232 9.16 -17.88 8.01
N LYS A 233 8.23 -18.85 7.93
CA LYS A 233 8.48 -20.25 8.34
C LYS A 233 9.63 -20.89 7.55
N MET A 234 9.72 -20.63 6.25
CA MET A 234 10.82 -21.12 5.42
C MET A 234 12.16 -20.54 5.88
N TYR A 235 12.23 -19.23 6.13
CA TYR A 235 13.45 -18.58 6.63
C TYR A 235 13.85 -19.04 8.02
N GLU A 236 12.88 -19.24 8.92
CA GLU A 236 13.13 -19.83 10.22
C GLU A 236 13.76 -21.22 10.11
N ALA A 237 13.19 -22.11 9.27
CA ALA A 237 13.76 -23.44 9.02
C ALA A 237 15.17 -23.39 8.42
N LEU A 238 15.43 -22.43 7.53
CA LEU A 238 16.75 -22.21 6.94
C LEU A 238 17.77 -21.76 8.00
N LEU A 239 17.39 -20.81 8.87
CA LEU A 239 18.26 -20.34 9.96
C LEU A 239 18.53 -21.45 10.99
N ASP A 240 17.52 -22.25 11.33
CA ASP A 240 17.64 -23.40 12.24
C ASP A 240 18.55 -24.50 11.69
N SER A 241 18.69 -24.59 10.36
CA SER A 241 19.60 -25.55 9.72
C SER A 241 21.08 -25.20 9.95
N VAL A 242 21.41 -23.94 10.24
CA VAL A 242 22.79 -23.47 10.38
C VAL A 242 23.30 -23.69 11.81
N PRO A 243 24.31 -24.57 12.02
CA PRO A 243 24.76 -24.91 13.37
C PRO A 243 25.22 -23.70 14.20
N MET A 244 25.88 -22.73 13.58
CA MET A 244 26.39 -21.53 14.29
C MET A 244 25.28 -20.56 14.73
N LEU A 245 24.08 -20.65 14.16
CA LEU A 245 22.94 -19.78 14.49
C LEU A 245 22.02 -20.39 15.55
N LYS A 246 22.24 -21.66 15.92
CA LYS A 246 21.44 -22.36 16.96
C LYS A 246 21.61 -21.79 18.37
N THR A 247 22.66 -21.01 18.60
CA THR A 247 22.91 -20.34 19.89
C THR A 247 22.01 -19.12 20.10
N LEU A 248 21.41 -18.59 19.03
CA LEU A 248 20.50 -17.46 19.08
C LEU A 248 19.18 -17.85 19.76
N GLN A 249 18.55 -16.89 20.42
CA GLN A 249 17.18 -17.02 20.92
C GLN A 249 16.18 -16.90 19.77
N ASN A 250 14.95 -17.36 19.99
CA ASN A 250 13.95 -17.38 18.93
C ASN A 250 13.67 -15.99 18.34
N TYR A 251 13.52 -14.98 19.20
CA TYR A 251 13.29 -13.59 18.75
C TYR A 251 14.47 -13.01 17.96
N GLU A 252 15.71 -13.42 18.27
CA GLU A 252 16.91 -13.00 17.53
C GLU A 252 16.93 -13.62 16.13
N ARG A 253 16.54 -14.90 16.00
CA ARG A 253 16.37 -15.54 14.69
C ARG A 253 15.24 -14.92 13.89
N MET A 254 14.12 -14.54 14.52
CA MET A 254 13.04 -13.83 13.84
C MET A 254 13.50 -12.47 13.29
N ASN A 255 14.29 -11.72 14.06
CA ASN A 255 14.88 -10.46 13.58
C ASN A 255 15.81 -10.68 12.38
N LEU A 256 16.57 -11.78 12.36
CA LEU A 256 17.39 -12.14 11.19
C LEU A 256 16.53 -12.53 9.98
N ALA A 257 15.48 -13.33 10.19
CA ALA A 257 14.57 -13.75 9.13
C ALA A 257 13.89 -12.54 8.45
N ASP A 258 13.48 -11.54 9.22
CA ASP A 258 12.88 -10.31 8.69
C ASP A 258 13.92 -9.40 7.98
N ALA A 259 15.22 -9.59 8.23
CA ALA A 259 16.32 -8.83 7.61
C ALA A 259 16.91 -9.50 6.35
N LEU A 260 16.50 -10.72 6.01
CA LEU A 260 16.95 -11.43 4.81
C LEU A 260 16.49 -10.73 3.53
N ILE A 261 17.37 -10.66 2.53
CA ILE A 261 17.12 -9.91 1.29
C ILE A 261 17.13 -10.88 0.11
N PRO A 262 15.98 -11.15 -0.53
CA PRO A 262 15.93 -12.08 -1.65
C PRO A 262 16.69 -11.53 -2.87
N ARG A 263 17.47 -12.40 -3.50
CA ARG A 263 18.21 -12.15 -4.76
C ARG A 263 17.99 -13.30 -5.73
N THR A 264 17.96 -12.99 -7.03
CA THR A 264 17.76 -13.97 -8.11
C THR A 264 18.95 -13.93 -9.06
N PHE A 265 19.37 -15.12 -9.50
CA PHE A 265 20.50 -15.32 -10.41
C PHE A 265 20.06 -16.20 -11.58
N THR A 266 20.51 -15.89 -12.79
CA THR A 266 20.22 -16.70 -13.97
C THR A 266 21.19 -17.88 -14.08
N GLN A 267 20.82 -18.89 -14.88
CA GLN A 267 21.69 -20.03 -15.12
C GLN A 267 23.10 -19.62 -15.57
N GLY A 268 24.11 -20.17 -14.91
CA GLY A 268 25.53 -19.92 -15.16
C GLY A 268 26.07 -18.65 -14.48
N GLU A 269 25.22 -17.82 -13.88
CA GLU A 269 25.64 -16.61 -13.19
C GLU A 269 26.45 -16.93 -11.93
N ARG A 270 27.52 -16.16 -11.69
CA ARG A 270 28.39 -16.32 -10.52
C ARG A 270 27.84 -15.53 -9.34
N ILE A 271 27.53 -16.23 -8.26
CA ILE A 271 26.98 -15.67 -7.02
C ILE A 271 28.11 -15.18 -6.10
N ILE A 272 29.11 -16.02 -5.90
CA ILE A 272 30.32 -15.71 -5.11
C ILE A 272 31.54 -15.97 -5.97
N LYS A 273 32.57 -15.14 -5.82
CA LYS A 273 33.88 -15.36 -6.41
C LYS A 273 34.91 -15.68 -5.32
N GLN A 274 35.71 -16.71 -5.55
CA GLN A 274 36.85 -17.05 -4.71
C GLN A 274 37.84 -15.88 -4.61
N GLY A 275 38.37 -15.66 -3.41
CA GLY A 275 39.32 -14.58 -3.11
C GLY A 275 38.71 -13.22 -2.82
N ASP A 276 37.42 -13.02 -3.09
CA ASP A 276 36.74 -11.76 -2.75
C ASP A 276 36.48 -11.69 -1.24
N VAL A 277 36.26 -10.47 -0.73
CA VAL A 277 35.85 -10.24 0.66
C VAL A 277 34.39 -10.67 0.82
N ALA A 278 34.06 -11.31 1.94
CA ALA A 278 32.68 -11.70 2.21
C ALA A 278 31.80 -10.52 2.60
N ASP A 279 30.68 -10.42 1.91
CA ASP A 279 29.59 -9.45 2.07
C ASP A 279 28.35 -10.04 2.77
N GLY A 280 28.28 -11.38 2.87
CA GLY A 280 27.15 -12.08 3.48
C GLY A 280 27.25 -13.61 3.38
N MET A 281 26.20 -14.30 3.81
CA MET A 281 25.96 -15.71 3.50
C MET A 281 24.63 -15.82 2.79
N TYR A 282 24.40 -16.94 2.10
CA TYR A 282 23.24 -17.10 1.23
C TYR A 282 22.50 -18.39 1.57
N PHE A 283 21.19 -18.34 1.53
CA PHE A 283 20.29 -19.48 1.70
C PHE A 283 19.56 -19.77 0.39
N ILE A 284 19.52 -21.02 -0.05
CA ILE A 284 18.91 -21.41 -1.33
C ILE A 284 17.41 -21.60 -1.13
N GLU A 285 16.61 -20.67 -1.63
CA GLU A 285 15.13 -20.78 -1.66
C GLU A 285 14.66 -21.68 -2.81
N GLN A 286 15.33 -21.57 -3.96
CA GLN A 286 14.99 -22.28 -5.20
C GLN A 286 16.22 -22.44 -6.08
N GLY A 287 16.26 -23.55 -6.83
CA GLY A 287 17.32 -23.85 -7.80
C GLY A 287 18.48 -24.63 -7.20
N LYS A 288 19.56 -24.72 -7.96
CA LYS A 288 20.79 -25.46 -7.61
C LYS A 288 22.03 -24.60 -7.78
N VAL A 289 22.98 -24.72 -6.85
CA VAL A 289 24.23 -23.97 -6.83
C VAL A 289 25.42 -24.93 -6.84
N SER A 290 26.35 -24.72 -7.76
CA SER A 290 27.61 -25.46 -7.87
C SER A 290 28.73 -24.65 -7.20
N ILE A 291 29.41 -25.25 -6.24
CA ILE A 291 30.55 -24.69 -5.53
C ILE A 291 31.82 -25.19 -6.21
N ARG A 292 32.67 -24.27 -6.65
CA ARG A 292 33.90 -24.58 -7.40
C ARG A 292 35.11 -23.87 -6.80
N ILE A 293 36.24 -24.58 -6.77
CA ILE A 293 37.51 -24.05 -6.26
C ILE A 293 38.50 -23.97 -7.41
N GLN A 294 39.09 -22.79 -7.59
CA GLN A 294 40.23 -22.59 -8.47
C GLN A 294 41.47 -23.22 -7.84
N GLN A 295 42.05 -24.18 -8.56
CA GLN A 295 43.32 -24.82 -8.25
C GLN A 295 44.31 -24.59 -9.41
N ASP A 296 45.59 -24.98 -9.23
CA ASP A 296 46.64 -24.81 -10.23
C ASP A 296 46.31 -25.50 -11.58
N ALA A 297 45.53 -26.59 -11.53
CA ALA A 297 45.12 -27.38 -12.70
C ALA A 297 43.80 -26.91 -13.35
N GLY A 298 43.15 -25.87 -12.82
CA GLY A 298 41.86 -25.36 -13.30
C GLY A 298 40.80 -25.24 -12.20
N GLU A 299 39.57 -24.94 -12.61
CA GLU A 299 38.43 -24.83 -11.70
C GLU A 299 37.79 -26.21 -11.48
N VAL A 300 37.73 -26.67 -10.23
CA VAL A 300 37.20 -27.99 -9.86
C VAL A 300 35.90 -27.83 -9.08
N GLU A 301 34.85 -28.54 -9.47
CA GLU A 301 33.59 -28.61 -8.72
C GLU A 301 33.75 -29.46 -7.46
N VAL A 302 33.35 -28.91 -6.31
CA VAL A 302 33.58 -29.50 -4.98
C VAL A 302 32.28 -29.91 -4.32
N SER A 303 31.18 -29.20 -4.58
CA SER A 303 29.87 -29.52 -4.00
C SER A 303 28.75 -28.96 -4.86
N ASN A 304 27.60 -29.63 -4.83
CA ASN A 304 26.34 -29.10 -5.36
C ASN A 304 25.36 -28.94 -4.20
N LEU A 305 24.68 -27.81 -4.16
CA LEU A 305 23.72 -27.44 -3.13
C LEU A 305 22.36 -27.20 -3.79
N GLU A 306 21.30 -27.61 -3.10
CA GLU A 306 19.93 -27.49 -3.58
C GLU A 306 19.08 -26.67 -2.58
N LYS A 307 17.79 -26.51 -2.88
CA LYS A 307 16.82 -25.85 -1.98
C LYS A 307 16.94 -26.36 -0.54
N GLY A 308 16.99 -25.41 0.41
CA GLY A 308 17.20 -25.71 1.82
C GLY A 308 18.67 -25.66 2.28
N GLY A 309 19.61 -25.67 1.33
CA GLY A 309 21.04 -25.50 1.62
C GLY A 309 21.43 -24.04 1.83
N TYR A 310 22.63 -23.83 2.38
CA TYR A 310 23.25 -22.53 2.55
C TYR A 310 24.73 -22.56 2.16
N PHE A 311 25.32 -21.40 1.88
CA PHE A 311 26.75 -21.29 1.57
C PHE A 311 27.30 -19.88 1.86
N GLY A 312 28.63 -19.79 1.97
CA GLY A 312 29.34 -18.53 2.18
C GLY A 312 29.48 -18.12 3.65
N GLU A 313 29.02 -18.94 4.58
CA GLU A 313 29.09 -18.72 6.02
C GLU A 313 30.53 -18.68 6.55
N LEU A 314 31.44 -19.48 5.99
CA LEU A 314 32.79 -19.66 6.53
C LEU A 314 33.60 -18.36 6.56
N ALA A 315 33.44 -17.52 5.53
CA ALA A 315 34.17 -16.27 5.41
C ALA A 315 33.67 -15.21 6.41
N LEU A 316 32.40 -15.29 6.85
CA LEU A 316 31.87 -14.42 7.90
C LEU A 316 32.46 -14.75 9.27
N VAL A 317 32.66 -16.04 9.56
CA VAL A 317 33.19 -16.50 10.85
C VAL A 317 34.71 -16.34 10.93
N THR A 318 35.41 -16.65 9.84
CA THR A 318 36.89 -16.70 9.84
C THR A 318 37.54 -15.37 9.49
N HIS A 319 36.78 -14.39 8.99
CA HIS A 319 37.28 -13.12 8.44
C HIS A 319 38.35 -13.30 7.34
N ARG A 320 38.30 -14.44 6.64
CA ARG A 320 39.17 -14.74 5.50
C ARG A 320 38.42 -14.50 4.18
N PRO A 321 39.14 -14.26 3.07
CA PRO A 321 38.52 -14.20 1.75
C PRO A 321 37.74 -15.48 1.41
N ARG A 322 36.80 -15.36 0.47
CA ARG A 322 35.98 -16.49 -0.01
C ARG A 322 36.87 -17.65 -0.47
N ALA A 323 36.66 -18.83 0.11
CA ALA A 323 37.46 -20.03 -0.20
C ALA A 323 37.14 -20.67 -1.56
N ALA A 324 35.92 -20.43 -2.07
CA ALA A 324 35.40 -21.01 -3.29
C ALA A 324 34.51 -20.01 -4.03
N SER A 325 34.32 -20.22 -5.32
CA SER A 325 33.29 -19.57 -6.12
C SER A 325 31.99 -20.37 -6.06
N ALA A 326 30.86 -19.69 -6.24
CA ALA A 326 29.53 -20.32 -6.30
C ALA A 326 28.83 -19.87 -7.58
N TYR A 327 28.26 -20.81 -8.33
CA TYR A 327 27.59 -20.57 -9.61
C TYR A 327 26.18 -21.14 -9.60
N ALA A 328 25.24 -20.40 -10.17
CA ALA A 328 23.89 -20.89 -10.41
C ALA A 328 23.90 -21.96 -11.51
N VAL A 329 23.38 -23.15 -11.23
CA VAL A 329 23.29 -24.25 -12.20
C VAL A 329 22.02 -24.12 -13.06
N ASP A 330 20.97 -23.56 -12.48
CA ASP A 330 19.69 -23.18 -13.10
C ASP A 330 19.30 -21.77 -12.64
N ASN A 331 18.03 -21.37 -12.80
CA ASN A 331 17.55 -20.11 -12.23
C ASN A 331 17.44 -20.25 -10.71
N VAL A 332 18.32 -19.55 -9.99
CA VAL A 332 18.47 -19.66 -8.55
C VAL A 332 17.86 -18.45 -7.86
N LYS A 333 17.11 -18.70 -6.78
CA LYS A 333 16.67 -17.67 -5.84
C LYS A 333 17.29 -17.95 -4.49
N VAL A 334 17.96 -16.95 -3.93
CA VAL A 334 18.58 -17.00 -2.61
C VAL A 334 18.05 -15.88 -1.72
N ALA A 335 18.19 -16.06 -0.41
CA ALA A 335 18.01 -15.05 0.62
C ALA A 335 19.34 -14.75 1.32
#